data_AF-A0A1I7FTX2-F1
#
_entry.id   AF-A0A1I7FTX2-F1
#
_cell.length_a   1.000
_cell.length_b   1.000
_cell.length_c   1.000
_cell.angle_alpha   90.00
_cell.angle_beta   90.00
_cell.angle_gamma   90.00
#
_symmetry.space_group_name_H-M   'P 1'
#
loop_
_entity.id
_entity.type
_entity.pdbx_description
1 polymer ?
#
loop_
_entity_poly.entity_id
_entity_poly.type
_entity_poly.pdbx_seq_one_letter_code
_entity_poly.pdbx_strand_id
1 'polypeptide(L)'
;MKPVYLGEVWPGCKAYRFGECTVLVERHRKIGWHMSISHPNRYPTWDEIRDARYELVPDDVTMAMLLPPRREYVNLHQNCFHLHEIKE
;
A
#
# COMPACT_ATOMS: atom_id res chain seq x y z
N MET A 1 0.76 1.47 15.43
CA MET A 1 1.94 0.57 15.62
C MET A 1 3.13 1.16 14.87
N LYS A 2 4.37 0.78 15.17
CA LYS A 2 5.53 1.24 14.37
C LYS A 2 5.86 0.25 13.25
N PRO A 3 6.10 0.71 12.01
CA PRO A 3 6.53 -0.17 10.93
C PRO A 3 7.94 -0.71 11.18
N VAL A 4 8.18 -1.97 10.83
CA VAL A 4 9.50 -2.62 10.85
C VAL A 4 9.98 -2.81 9.42
N TYR A 5 11.09 -2.18 9.05
CA TYR A 5 11.68 -2.33 7.72
C TYR A 5 12.24 -3.75 7.52
N LEU A 6 11.87 -4.38 6.40
CA LEU A 6 12.26 -5.74 6.04
C LEU A 6 13.32 -5.81 4.94
N GLY A 7 13.50 -4.72 4.18
CA GLY A 7 14.41 -4.66 3.03
C GLY A 7 13.74 -4.15 1.77
N GLU A 8 14.46 -4.22 0.65
CA GLU A 8 13.90 -3.95 -0.68
C GLU A 8 13.53 -5.27 -1.37
N VAL A 9 12.36 -5.30 -2.02
CA VAL A 9 11.91 -6.48 -2.81
C VAL A 9 12.45 -6.38 -4.24
N TRP A 10 12.47 -5.18 -4.78
CA TRP A 10 13.14 -4.77 -6.02
C TRP A 10 13.59 -3.31 -5.88
N PRO A 11 14.49 -2.81 -6.76
CA PRO A 11 15.05 -1.47 -6.61
C PRO A 11 13.97 -0.39 -6.46
N GLY A 12 13.95 0.27 -5.29
CA GLY A 12 13.02 1.35 -4.98
C GLY A 12 11.67 0.94 -4.36
N CYS A 13 11.40 -0.37 -4.22
CA CYS A 13 10.24 -0.88 -3.49
C CYS A 13 10.66 -1.44 -2.13
N LYS A 14 10.23 -0.77 -1.08
CA LYS A 14 10.56 -1.08 0.31
C LYS A 14 9.46 -1.93 0.93
N ALA A 15 9.86 -3.01 1.59
CA ALA A 15 8.96 -3.86 2.36
C ALA A 15 9.02 -3.53 3.85
N TYR A 16 7.85 -3.54 4.48
CA TYR A 16 7.67 -3.35 5.91
C TYR A 16 6.72 -4.39 6.48
N ARG A 17 6.93 -4.70 7.77
CA ARG A 17 5.92 -5.35 8.60
C ARG A 17 5.22 -4.29 9.46
N PHE A 18 3.90 -4.27 9.43
CA PHE A 18 3.08 -3.38 10.26
C PHE A 18 2.04 -4.21 11.02
N GLY A 19 2.36 -4.57 12.27
CA GLY A 19 1.62 -5.63 12.96
C GLY A 19 1.74 -6.96 12.20
N GLU A 20 0.61 -7.55 11.84
CA GLU A 20 0.54 -8.78 11.04
C GLU A 20 0.50 -8.51 9.52
N CYS A 21 0.41 -7.25 9.11
CA CYS A 21 0.37 -6.88 7.71
C CYS A 21 1.77 -6.79 7.09
N THR A 22 1.87 -7.18 5.82
CA THR A 22 2.99 -6.85 4.94
C THR A 22 2.63 -5.61 4.13
N VAL A 23 3.47 -4.59 4.16
CA VAL A 23 3.29 -3.34 3.41
C VAL A 23 4.44 -3.18 2.42
N LEU A 24 4.14 -2.93 1.16
CA LEU A 24 5.11 -2.52 0.16
C LEU A 24 4.88 -1.06 -0.20
N VAL A 25 5.96 -0.28 -0.29
CA VAL A 25 5.89 1.15 -0.64
C VAL A 25 6.93 1.46 -1.70
N GLU A 26 6.49 2.11 -2.78
CA GLU A 26 7.36 2.60 -3.84
C GLU A 26 6.92 3.99 -4.32
N ARG A 27 7.89 4.79 -4.77
CA ARG A 27 7.62 6.07 -5.47
C ARG A 27 7.99 5.91 -6.93
N HIS A 28 6.98 5.84 -7.78
CA HIS A 28 7.17 5.73 -9.22
C HIS A 28 7.23 7.13 -9.87
N ARG A 29 8.19 7.34 -10.76
CA ARG A 29 8.47 8.67 -11.36
C ARG A 29 7.27 9.29 -12.09
N LYS A 30 6.40 8.47 -12.69
CA LYS A 30 5.27 8.95 -13.51
C LYS A 30 3.92 8.94 -12.81
N ILE A 31 3.71 8.01 -11.88
CA ILE A 31 2.39 7.77 -11.27
C ILE A 31 2.33 8.19 -9.79
N GLY A 32 3.46 8.63 -9.22
CA GLY A 32 3.52 9.04 -7.82
C GLY A 32 3.76 7.87 -6.88
N TRP A 33 3.32 8.01 -5.63
CA TRP A 33 3.40 6.98 -4.61
C TRP A 33 2.43 5.82 -4.87
N HIS A 34 2.92 4.61 -4.63
CA HIS A 34 2.13 3.39 -4.57
C HIS A 34 2.41 2.69 -3.25
N MET A 35 1.34 2.27 -2.59
CA MET A 35 1.42 1.42 -1.41
C MET A 35 0.51 0.22 -1.61
N SER A 36 1.01 -0.97 -1.31
CA SER A 36 0.17 -2.15 -1.13
C SER A 36 0.26 -2.66 0.30
N ILE A 37 -0.85 -3.17 0.82
CA ILE A 37 -0.93 -3.74 2.16
C ILE A 37 -1.72 -5.03 2.11
N SER A 38 -1.18 -6.07 2.73
CA SER A 38 -1.81 -7.39 2.73
C SER A 38 -1.69 -8.08 4.09
N HIS A 39 -2.63 -8.95 4.37
CA HIS A 39 -2.65 -9.77 5.56
C HIS A 39 -2.82 -11.26 5.19
N PRO A 40 -2.17 -12.21 5.89
CA PRO A 40 -2.18 -13.62 5.50
C PRO A 40 -3.59 -14.25 5.47
N ASN A 41 -4.45 -13.93 6.44
CA ASN A 41 -5.69 -14.69 6.69
C ASN A 41 -7.00 -13.89 6.61
N ARG A 42 -6.95 -12.58 6.36
CA ARG A 42 -8.10 -11.67 6.36
C ARG A 42 -7.75 -10.41 5.57
N TYR A 43 -8.72 -9.54 5.37
CA TYR A 43 -8.46 -8.19 4.90
C TYR A 43 -7.76 -7.35 5.99
N PRO A 44 -6.75 -6.54 5.63
CA PRO A 44 -6.31 -5.43 6.46
C PRO A 44 -7.52 -4.59 6.92
N THR A 45 -7.53 -4.18 8.18
CA THR A 45 -8.57 -3.30 8.70
C THR A 45 -8.36 -1.89 8.16
N TRP A 46 -9.41 -1.06 8.22
CA TRP A 46 -9.28 0.35 7.85
C TRP A 46 -8.20 1.07 8.67
N ASP A 47 -8.14 0.82 9.98
CA ASP A 47 -7.13 1.44 10.86
C ASP A 47 -5.70 1.02 10.49
N GLU A 48 -5.49 -0.25 10.13
CA GLU A 48 -4.17 -0.71 9.65
C GLU A 48 -3.77 -0.04 8.34
N ILE A 49 -4.71 0.08 7.39
CA ILE A 49 -4.47 0.74 6.10
C ILE A 49 -4.17 2.22 6.31
N ARG A 50 -5.01 2.92 7.09
CA ARG A 50 -4.88 4.34 7.42
C ARG A 50 -3.53 4.60 8.07
N ASP A 51 -3.23 3.90 9.16
CA ASP A 51 -2.01 4.14 9.93
C ASP A 51 -0.76 3.81 9.12
N ALA A 52 -0.76 2.71 8.35
CA ALA A 52 0.35 2.39 7.45
C ALA A 52 0.59 3.47 6.39
N ARG A 53 -0.47 4.06 5.82
CA ARG A 53 -0.35 5.21 4.88
C ARG A 53 0.38 6.36 5.57
N TYR A 54 -0.09 6.80 6.74
CA TYR A 54 0.44 7.99 7.41
C TYR A 54 1.86 7.78 7.95
N GLU A 55 2.24 6.54 8.25
CA GLU A 55 3.59 6.22 8.75
C GLU A 55 4.62 6.01 7.63
N LEU A 56 4.20 5.58 6.44
CA LEU A 56 5.11 5.10 5.39
C LEU A 56 5.10 5.90 4.09
N VAL A 57 4.08 6.74 3.87
CA VAL A 57 3.94 7.62 2.70
C VAL A 57 3.95 9.07 3.18
N PRO A 58 4.56 10.03 2.45
CA PRO A 58 4.55 11.44 2.84
C PRO A 58 3.14 11.97 3.11
N ASP A 59 3.03 12.86 4.11
CA ASP A 59 1.72 13.31 4.56
C ASP A 59 1.02 14.25 3.56
N ASP A 60 1.80 14.93 2.74
CA ASP A 60 1.39 15.96 1.79
C ASP A 60 0.85 15.43 0.44
N VAL A 61 0.63 14.11 0.31
CA VAL A 61 0.06 13.52 -0.92
C VAL A 61 -1.32 12.89 -0.69
N THR A 62 -2.24 13.08 -1.62
CA THR A 62 -3.57 12.46 -1.57
C THR A 62 -3.49 11.02 -2.10
N MET A 63 -3.90 10.04 -1.31
CA MET A 63 -3.88 8.61 -1.68
C MET A 63 -5.32 8.08 -1.81
N ALA A 64 -5.58 7.28 -2.84
CA ALA A 64 -6.89 6.67 -3.07
C ALA A 64 -6.80 5.15 -3.27
N MET A 65 -7.80 4.43 -2.75
CA MET A 65 -8.08 3.05 -3.17
C MET A 65 -9.01 3.09 -4.38
N LEU A 66 -8.59 2.48 -5.48
CA LEU A 66 -9.30 2.55 -6.76
C LEU A 66 -10.14 1.30 -6.98
N LEU A 67 -11.39 1.48 -7.40
CA LEU A 67 -12.23 0.44 -7.98
C LEU A 67 -12.32 0.70 -9.49
N PRO A 68 -11.44 0.08 -10.31
CA PRO A 68 -11.42 0.33 -11.74
C PRO A 68 -12.69 -0.22 -12.42
N PRO A 69 -12.93 0.14 -13.70
CA PRO A 69 -13.97 -0.49 -14.50
C PRO A 69 -13.89 -2.02 -14.40
N ARG A 70 -15.05 -2.70 -14.32
CA ARG A 70 -15.11 -4.15 -14.07
C ARG A 70 -14.22 -4.99 -14.99
N ARG A 71 -14.07 -4.58 -16.27
CA ARG A 71 -13.23 -5.28 -17.26
C ARG A 71 -11.72 -5.19 -16.97
N GLU A 72 -11.31 -4.22 -16.16
CA GLU A 72 -9.93 -3.95 -15.74
C GLU A 72 -9.67 -4.40 -14.29
N TYR A 73 -10.71 -4.85 -13.57
CA TYR A 73 -10.57 -5.31 -12.20
C TYR A 73 -9.83 -6.66 -12.16
N VAL A 74 -8.70 -6.68 -11.46
CA VAL A 74 -7.89 -7.88 -11.24
C VAL A 74 -7.62 -8.03 -9.74
N ASN A 75 -7.84 -9.23 -9.19
CA ASN A 75 -7.51 -9.58 -7.81
C ASN A 75 -6.60 -10.82 -7.77
N LEU A 76 -5.29 -10.62 -7.87
CA LEU A 76 -4.30 -11.70 -7.81
C LEU A 76 -3.98 -12.14 -6.37
N HIS A 77 -4.07 -11.20 -5.41
CA HIS A 77 -3.72 -11.43 -4.02
C HIS A 77 -4.95 -11.13 -3.16
N GLN A 78 -5.64 -12.18 -2.73
CA GLN A 78 -6.99 -12.10 -2.16
C GLN A 78 -7.15 -11.03 -1.06
N ASN A 79 -6.15 -10.88 -0.20
CA ASN A 79 -6.17 -10.01 0.98
C ASN A 79 -5.32 -8.74 0.81
N CYS A 80 -5.07 -8.29 -0.43
CA CYS A 80 -4.20 -7.16 -0.73
C CYS A 80 -5.01 -5.94 -1.19
N PHE A 81 -4.80 -4.80 -0.54
CA PHE A 81 -5.29 -3.50 -0.98
C PHE A 81 -4.16 -2.66 -1.55
N HIS A 82 -4.52 -1.81 -2.51
CA HIS A 82 -3.59 -0.90 -3.17
C HIS A 82 -4.09 0.54 -3.02
N LEU A 83 -3.19 1.42 -2.60
CA LEU A 83 -3.39 2.85 -2.54
C LEU A 83 -2.46 3.50 -3.56
N HIS A 84 -2.99 4.43 -4.33
CA HIS A 84 -2.27 5.18 -5.35
C HIS A 84 -2.34 6.67 -5.05
N GLU A 85 -1.24 7.38 -5.24
CA GLU A 85 -1.23 8.84 -5.27
C GLU A 85 -2.15 9.31 -6.40
N ILE A 86 -3.03 10.25 -6.08
CA ILE A 86 -3.85 10.96 -7.04
C ILE A 86 -3.50 12.45 -6.98
N LYS A 87 -3.54 13.09 -8.14
CA LYS A 87 -3.43 14.55 -8.23
C LYS A 87 -4.83 15.12 -8.23
N GLU A 88 -5.04 16.15 -7.41
CA GLU A 88 -6.22 17.00 -7.47
C GLU A 88 -6.20 17.91 -8.70
#